data_AF-A0A6M0S8J0-F1
#
_entry.id   AF-A0A6M0S8J0-F1
#
_cell.length_a   1.000
_cell.length_b   1.000
_cell.length_c   1.000
_cell.angle_alpha   90.00
_cell.angle_beta   90.00
_cell.angle_gamma   90.00
#
_symmetry.space_group_name_H-M   'P 1'
#
loop_
_entity.id
_entity.type
_entity.pdbx_description
1 polymer ?
#
loop_
_entity_poly.entity_id
_entity_poly.type
_entity_poly.pdbx_seq_one_letter_code
_entity_poly.pdbx_strand_id
1 'polypeptide(L)'
;MVQEVTPDEFLADVTGNLDRAHRQLRSPAFREALYRHIHPQAEFAQLSLLRVLFSLEYDYRSNEDAQEEDDYKYFENIYWCALFLYQIGDVTDVLPMWRAKNIDMDTGCGFDVQFMVGAGPEETCAFLEQSEEPGAAQALDYIQASLQTGAFADLKGWHEGRVSYYADL
;
A
#
# COMPACT_ATOMS: atom_id res chain seq x y z
N MET A 1 -18.45 27.33 -3.79
CA MET A 1 -17.31 26.88 -2.97
C MET A 1 -17.66 25.50 -2.42
N VAL A 2 -16.97 24.46 -2.86
CA VAL A 2 -17.12 23.13 -2.25
C VAL A 2 -16.27 23.16 -0.98
N GLN A 3 -16.87 22.94 0.20
CA GLN A 3 -16.11 22.82 1.44
C GLN A 3 -15.23 21.55 1.37
N GLU A 4 -13.93 21.72 1.59
CA GLU A 4 -13.00 20.63 1.86
C GLU A 4 -13.49 19.86 3.11
N VAL A 5 -13.39 18.54 3.07
CA VAL A 5 -13.81 17.63 4.15
C VAL A 5 -12.55 17.17 4.86
N THR A 6 -12.59 17.08 6.18
CA THR A 6 -11.48 16.54 6.96
C THR A 6 -11.42 15.00 6.86
N PRO A 7 -10.25 14.37 7.11
CA PRO A 7 -10.16 12.91 7.25
C PRO A 7 -11.22 12.30 8.17
N ASP A 8 -11.46 12.92 9.33
CA ASP A 8 -12.45 12.49 10.33
C ASP A 8 -13.87 12.45 9.75
N GLU A 9 -14.27 13.53 9.09
CA GLU A 9 -15.58 13.64 8.44
C GLU A 9 -15.72 12.65 7.27
N PHE A 10 -14.63 12.40 6.53
CA PHE A 10 -14.61 11.46 5.42
C PHE A 10 -14.80 10.01 5.87
N LEU A 11 -14.11 9.60 6.94
CA LEU A 11 -14.24 8.26 7.51
C LEU A 11 -15.59 8.05 8.20
N ALA A 12 -16.19 9.11 8.75
CA ALA A 12 -17.51 9.05 9.38
C ALA A 12 -18.69 9.02 8.38
N ASP A 13 -18.53 9.52 7.15
CA ASP A 13 -19.60 9.66 6.15
C ASP A 13 -19.24 9.04 4.78
N VAL A 14 -18.96 7.74 4.77
CA VAL A 14 -18.68 7.00 3.51
C VAL A 14 -19.93 6.90 2.60
N THR A 15 -21.13 7.15 3.13
CA THR A 15 -22.41 6.97 2.43
C THR A 15 -23.03 8.24 1.88
N GLY A 16 -22.61 9.43 2.33
CA GLY A 16 -23.34 10.68 2.09
C GLY A 16 -23.23 11.24 0.67
N ASN A 17 -22.13 10.98 -0.05
CA ASN A 17 -21.97 11.35 -1.47
C ASN A 17 -20.73 10.72 -2.13
N LEU A 18 -20.91 9.60 -2.84
CA LEU A 18 -19.82 8.87 -3.52
C LEU A 18 -19.02 9.74 -4.50
N ASP A 19 -19.67 10.65 -5.23
CA ASP A 19 -18.99 11.53 -6.18
C ASP A 19 -18.09 12.57 -5.48
N ARG A 20 -18.49 13.03 -4.29
CA ARG A 20 -17.66 13.91 -3.46
C ARG A 20 -16.46 13.16 -2.91
N ALA A 21 -16.67 11.96 -2.40
CA ALA A 21 -15.60 11.10 -1.89
C ALA A 21 -14.56 10.79 -2.99
N HIS A 22 -15.03 10.37 -4.17
CA HIS A 22 -14.16 10.12 -5.33
C HIS A 22 -13.33 11.35 -5.74
N ARG A 23 -13.91 12.55 -5.71
CA ARG A 23 -13.16 13.77 -6.05
C ARG A 23 -12.04 14.08 -5.06
N GLN A 24 -12.25 13.84 -3.77
CA GLN A 24 -11.25 14.12 -2.74
C GLN A 24 -10.10 13.13 -2.79
N LEU A 25 -10.42 11.85 -2.95
CA LEU A 25 -9.42 10.78 -3.06
C LEU A 25 -8.47 10.95 -4.25
N ARG A 26 -8.83 11.74 -5.28
CA ARG A 26 -7.90 12.07 -6.38
C ARG A 26 -6.71 12.91 -5.94
N SER A 27 -6.80 13.63 -4.83
CA SER A 27 -5.70 14.44 -4.30
C SER A 27 -4.71 13.56 -3.52
N PRO A 28 -3.43 13.42 -3.96
CA PRO A 28 -2.43 12.68 -3.20
C PRO A 28 -2.16 13.31 -1.81
N ALA A 29 -2.28 14.63 -1.70
CA ALA A 29 -2.19 15.33 -0.42
C ALA A 29 -3.30 14.91 0.57
N PHE A 30 -4.51 14.72 0.06
CA PHE A 30 -5.63 14.28 0.89
C PHE A 30 -5.46 12.81 1.33
N ARG A 31 -4.94 11.95 0.45
CA ARG A 31 -4.61 10.57 0.80
C ARG A 31 -3.53 10.51 1.87
N GLU A 32 -2.48 11.33 1.75
CA GLU A 32 -1.45 11.46 2.80
C GLU A 32 -2.05 11.90 4.15
N ALA A 33 -2.98 12.86 4.15
CA ALA A 33 -3.69 13.26 5.37
C ALA A 33 -4.54 12.13 5.97
N LEU A 34 -5.16 11.28 5.15
CA LEU A 34 -5.85 10.07 5.61
C LEU A 34 -4.86 9.08 6.24
N TYR A 35 -3.70 8.86 5.63
CA TYR A 35 -2.68 7.97 6.19
C TYR A 35 -2.20 8.42 7.56
N ARG A 36 -1.97 9.74 7.75
CA ARG A 36 -1.65 10.31 9.07
C ARG A 36 -2.75 10.06 10.10
N HIS A 37 -4.01 10.09 9.69
CA HIS A 37 -5.12 9.81 10.60
C HIS A 37 -5.23 8.33 10.97
N ILE A 38 -4.96 7.41 10.02
CA ILE A 38 -4.99 5.95 10.26
C ILE A 38 -3.75 5.49 11.06
N HIS A 39 -2.64 6.22 10.96
CA HIS A 39 -1.41 5.90 11.66
C HIS A 39 -1.61 5.83 13.20
N PRO A 40 -0.99 4.88 13.92
CA PRO A 40 0.02 3.92 13.47
C PRO A 40 -0.52 2.61 12.90
N GLN A 41 -1.82 2.35 13.03
CA GLN A 41 -2.37 1.03 12.79
C GLN A 41 -3.71 1.10 12.06
N ALA A 42 -3.80 0.35 10.96
CA ALA A 42 -5.04 0.14 10.24
C ALA A 42 -5.96 -0.87 10.95
N GLU A 43 -7.27 -0.66 10.79
CA GLU A 43 -8.31 -1.59 11.23
C GLU A 43 -8.87 -2.38 10.06
N PHE A 44 -9.30 -3.63 10.30
CA PHE A 44 -9.89 -4.48 9.25
C PHE A 44 -11.10 -3.83 8.56
N ALA A 45 -11.88 -3.02 9.29
CA ALA A 45 -13.02 -2.28 8.72
C ALA A 45 -12.60 -1.29 7.61
N GLN A 46 -11.33 -0.90 7.55
CA GLN A 46 -10.78 0.02 6.57
C GLN A 46 -10.21 -0.71 5.34
N LEU A 47 -10.19 -2.05 5.29
CA LEU A 47 -9.56 -2.82 4.22
C LEU A 47 -10.04 -2.41 2.82
N SER A 48 -11.35 -2.27 2.62
CA SER A 48 -11.89 -1.85 1.33
C SER A 48 -11.43 -0.44 0.92
N LEU A 49 -11.34 0.49 1.87
CA LEU A 49 -10.80 1.83 1.62
C LEU A 49 -9.31 1.76 1.28
N LEU A 50 -8.53 1.01 2.04
CA LEU A 50 -7.08 0.86 1.80
C LEU A 50 -6.77 0.24 0.43
N ARG A 51 -7.58 -0.71 -0.05
CA ARG A 51 -7.45 -1.22 -1.42
C ARG A 51 -7.73 -0.16 -2.49
N VAL A 52 -8.75 0.67 -2.27
CA VAL A 52 -9.04 1.81 -3.16
C VAL A 52 -7.88 2.81 -3.15
N LEU A 53 -7.37 3.15 -1.96
CA LEU A 53 -6.24 4.05 -1.79
C LEU A 53 -4.98 3.49 -2.47
N PHE A 54 -4.66 2.23 -2.26
CA PHE A 54 -3.52 1.57 -2.91
C PHE A 54 -3.62 1.58 -4.44
N SER A 55 -4.81 1.33 -4.99
CA SER A 55 -5.04 1.46 -6.44
C SER A 55 -4.78 2.88 -6.94
N LEU A 56 -5.21 3.90 -6.19
CA LEU A 56 -4.96 5.30 -6.54
C LEU A 56 -3.48 5.66 -6.47
N GLU A 57 -2.73 5.10 -5.51
CA GLU A 57 -1.28 5.32 -5.45
C GLU A 57 -0.53 4.58 -6.56
N TYR A 58 -0.97 3.36 -6.90
CA TYR A 58 -0.44 2.62 -8.05
C TYR A 58 -0.64 3.41 -9.35
N ASP A 59 -1.85 3.94 -9.57
CA ASP A 59 -2.18 4.74 -10.76
C ASP A 59 -1.40 6.06 -10.78
N TYR A 60 -1.26 6.72 -9.62
CA TYR A 60 -0.44 7.93 -9.49
C TYR A 60 1.02 7.65 -9.84
N ARG A 61 1.59 6.55 -9.35
CA ARG A 61 2.98 6.18 -9.61
C ARG A 61 3.23 5.70 -11.04
N SER A 62 2.26 5.04 -11.65
CA SER A 62 2.36 4.48 -13.01
C SER A 62 2.13 5.51 -14.12
N ASN A 63 1.69 6.74 -13.78
CA ASN A 63 1.36 7.75 -14.77
C ASN A 63 2.58 8.62 -15.12
N GLU A 64 3.17 8.38 -16.29
CA GLU A 64 4.34 9.13 -16.79
C GLU A 64 4.05 10.63 -16.99
N ASP A 65 2.82 11.02 -17.30
CA ASP A 65 2.43 12.43 -17.50
C ASP A 65 2.30 13.20 -16.18
N ALA A 66 2.19 12.50 -15.04
CA ALA A 66 2.18 13.14 -13.72
C ALA A 66 3.59 13.62 -13.32
N GLN A 67 4.65 13.03 -13.90
CA GLN A 67 6.06 13.15 -13.53
C GLN A 67 6.71 14.52 -13.87
N GLU A 68 6.02 15.65 -13.66
CA GLU A 68 6.65 16.97 -13.65
C GLU A 68 7.64 17.09 -12.46
N GLU A 69 8.62 17.99 -12.54
CA GLU A 69 9.79 18.08 -11.62
C GLU A 69 9.48 18.19 -10.10
N ASP A 70 8.22 18.41 -9.70
CA ASP A 70 7.74 18.51 -8.31
C ASP A 70 6.96 17.24 -7.84
N ASP A 71 6.83 16.21 -8.70
CA ASP A 71 5.92 15.06 -8.53
C ASP A 71 6.46 13.93 -7.63
N TYR A 72 7.62 14.16 -7.01
CA TYR A 72 8.13 13.29 -5.94
C TYR A 72 7.61 13.68 -4.55
N LYS A 73 6.67 14.63 -4.42
CA LYS A 73 6.23 15.01 -3.07
C LYS A 73 5.50 13.88 -2.33
N TYR A 74 4.68 13.11 -3.04
CA TYR A 74 3.80 12.10 -2.43
C TYR A 74 4.18 10.67 -2.82
N PHE A 75 5.40 10.46 -3.32
CA PHE A 75 5.83 9.14 -3.79
C PHE A 75 5.79 8.07 -2.71
N GLU A 76 5.92 8.45 -1.43
CA GLU A 76 5.94 7.50 -0.32
C GLU A 76 4.56 6.96 0.05
N ASN A 77 3.49 7.59 -0.44
CA ASN A 77 2.12 7.20 -0.14
C ASN A 77 1.84 5.72 -0.51
N ILE A 78 2.42 5.23 -1.61
CA ILE A 78 2.25 3.83 -2.02
C ILE A 78 2.83 2.86 -0.98
N TYR A 79 3.97 3.20 -0.38
CA TYR A 79 4.63 2.39 0.65
C TYR A 79 3.91 2.50 1.99
N TRP A 80 3.38 3.69 2.33
CA TRP A 80 2.58 3.87 3.55
C TRP A 80 1.28 3.06 3.47
N CYS A 81 0.58 3.12 2.34
CA CYS A 81 -0.60 2.30 2.12
C CYS A 81 -0.26 0.80 2.13
N ALA A 82 0.89 0.40 1.58
CA ALA A 82 1.37 -0.98 1.64
C ALA A 82 1.62 -1.44 3.08
N LEU A 83 2.12 -0.57 3.97
CA LEU A 83 2.28 -0.88 5.40
C LEU A 83 0.94 -1.21 6.05
N PHE A 84 -0.12 -0.45 5.75
CA PHE A 84 -1.45 -0.69 6.30
C PHE A 84 -2.07 -1.98 5.78
N LEU A 85 -1.90 -2.31 4.49
CA LEU A 85 -2.34 -3.60 3.95
C LEU A 85 -1.55 -4.76 4.54
N TYR A 86 -0.23 -4.59 4.72
CA TYR A 86 0.62 -5.55 5.44
C TYR A 86 0.11 -5.80 6.87
N GLN A 87 -0.27 -4.75 7.60
CA GLN A 87 -0.81 -4.86 8.96
C GLN A 87 -2.12 -5.64 9.03
N ILE A 88 -2.97 -5.52 8.01
CA ILE A 88 -4.23 -6.29 7.92
C ILE A 88 -3.94 -7.75 7.57
N GLY A 89 -2.96 -7.98 6.69
CA GLY A 89 -2.45 -9.32 6.40
C GLY A 89 -3.39 -10.19 5.57
N ASP A 90 -4.16 -9.60 4.66
CA ASP A 90 -4.97 -10.37 3.72
C ASP A 90 -4.12 -10.84 2.52
N VAL A 91 -4.05 -12.15 2.31
CA VAL A 91 -3.23 -12.77 1.23
C VAL A 91 -3.56 -12.25 -0.15
N THR A 92 -4.79 -11.75 -0.38
CA THR A 92 -5.21 -11.28 -1.71
C THR A 92 -4.52 -9.98 -2.13
N ASP A 93 -3.87 -9.28 -1.20
CA ASP A 93 -3.15 -8.04 -1.49
C ASP A 93 -1.74 -8.27 -2.08
N VAL A 94 -1.21 -9.50 -2.03
CA VAL A 94 0.15 -9.81 -2.50
C VAL A 94 0.38 -9.51 -3.99
N LEU A 95 -0.61 -9.77 -4.84
CA LEU A 95 -0.47 -9.57 -6.29
C LEU A 95 -0.56 -8.10 -6.70
N PRO A 96 -1.47 -7.27 -6.15
CA PRO A 96 -1.38 -5.82 -6.25
C PRO A 96 -0.02 -5.27 -5.81
N MET A 97 0.53 -5.74 -4.68
CA MET A 97 1.84 -5.32 -4.19
C MET A 97 2.98 -5.75 -5.12
N TRP A 98 2.91 -6.96 -5.69
CA TRP A 98 3.87 -7.41 -6.69
C TRP A 98 3.87 -6.51 -7.92
N ARG A 99 2.69 -6.11 -8.41
CA ARG A 99 2.58 -5.17 -9.54
C ARG A 99 3.19 -3.82 -9.17
N ALA A 100 2.87 -3.28 -7.99
CA ALA A 100 3.42 -2.02 -7.50
C ALA A 100 4.95 -2.04 -7.39
N LYS A 101 5.53 -3.14 -6.89
CA LYS A 101 6.98 -3.33 -6.83
C LYS A 101 7.66 -3.30 -8.21
N ASN A 102 6.93 -3.60 -9.29
CA ASN A 102 7.49 -3.72 -10.63
C ASN A 102 7.04 -2.57 -11.57
N ILE A 103 6.62 -1.41 -11.03
CA ILE A 103 6.29 -0.24 -11.85
C ILE A 103 7.56 0.31 -12.53
N ASP A 104 8.60 0.56 -11.74
CA ASP A 104 9.84 1.22 -12.17
C ASP A 104 11.04 0.78 -11.31
N MET A 105 12.22 1.37 -11.54
CA MET A 105 13.43 1.05 -10.78
C MET A 105 13.31 1.43 -9.30
N ASP A 106 12.70 2.58 -9.00
CA ASP A 106 12.58 3.09 -7.63
C ASP A 106 11.68 2.20 -6.78
N THR A 107 10.52 1.80 -7.30
CA THR A 107 9.61 0.84 -6.65
C THR A 107 10.24 -0.56 -6.60
N GLY A 108 11.00 -0.95 -7.63
CA GLY A 108 11.80 -2.17 -7.63
C GLY A 108 12.74 -2.25 -6.44
N CYS A 109 13.39 -1.15 -6.10
CA CYS A 109 14.34 -1.05 -4.98
C CYS A 109 13.69 -0.70 -3.63
N GLY A 110 12.72 0.20 -3.61
CA GLY A 110 12.13 0.79 -2.40
C GLY A 110 10.91 0.05 -1.85
N PHE A 111 10.23 -0.74 -2.68
CA PHE A 111 9.12 -1.59 -2.24
C PHE A 111 9.69 -2.88 -1.65
N ASP A 112 9.93 -2.85 -0.34
CA ASP A 112 10.41 -3.99 0.44
C ASP A 112 9.56 -5.24 0.25
N VAL A 113 10.21 -6.41 0.14
CA VAL A 113 9.50 -7.70 0.01
C VAL A 113 8.64 -8.01 1.24
N GLN A 114 8.99 -7.46 2.39
CA GLN A 114 8.27 -7.63 3.64
C GLN A 114 6.83 -7.10 3.57
N PHE A 115 6.55 -6.06 2.77
CA PHE A 115 5.17 -5.59 2.55
C PHE A 115 4.26 -6.69 2.00
N MET A 116 4.81 -7.55 1.14
CA MET A 116 4.05 -8.59 0.41
C MET A 116 3.61 -9.77 1.27
N VAL A 117 4.14 -9.90 2.49
CA VAL A 117 3.95 -11.09 3.35
C VAL A 117 3.18 -10.76 4.63
N GLY A 118 2.18 -9.89 4.55
CA GLY A 118 1.34 -9.50 5.70
C GLY A 118 0.62 -10.66 6.38
N ALA A 119 0.16 -11.65 5.61
CA ALA A 119 -0.40 -12.91 6.13
C ALA A 119 0.67 -13.85 6.73
N GLY A 120 1.95 -13.50 6.61
CA GLY A 120 3.09 -14.37 6.88
C GLY A 120 3.62 -15.05 5.61
N PRO A 121 4.94 -15.29 5.51
CA PRO A 121 5.56 -15.81 4.28
C PRO A 121 5.00 -17.17 3.80
N GLU A 122 4.70 -18.07 4.75
CA GLU A 122 4.19 -19.41 4.44
C GLU A 122 2.78 -19.36 3.81
N GLU A 123 1.88 -18.59 4.42
CA GLU A 123 0.51 -18.44 3.94
C GLU A 123 0.48 -17.71 2.59
N THR A 124 1.30 -16.66 2.43
CA THR A 124 1.46 -15.94 1.17
C THR A 124 1.98 -16.84 0.05
N CYS A 125 2.99 -17.68 0.31
CA CYS A 125 3.49 -18.63 -0.69
C CYS A 125 2.43 -19.66 -1.07
N ALA A 126 1.71 -20.22 -0.09
CA ALA A 126 0.65 -21.20 -0.34
C ALA A 126 -0.50 -20.63 -1.19
N PHE A 127 -0.84 -19.35 -0.99
CA PHE A 127 -1.80 -18.64 -1.84
C PHE A 127 -1.27 -18.48 -3.28
N LEU A 128 -0.02 -18.04 -3.45
CA LEU A 128 0.58 -17.82 -4.76
C LEU A 128 0.77 -19.12 -5.55
N GLU A 129 1.10 -20.24 -4.90
CA GLU A 129 1.21 -21.57 -5.52
C GLU A 129 -0.11 -22.02 -6.17
N GLN A 130 -1.25 -21.57 -5.63
CA GLN A 130 -2.58 -21.93 -6.12
C GLN A 130 -3.16 -20.87 -7.08
N SER A 131 -2.47 -19.74 -7.26
CA SER A 131 -2.98 -18.64 -8.07
C SER A 131 -2.56 -18.77 -9.53
N GLU A 132 -3.53 -18.66 -10.43
CA GLU A 132 -3.30 -18.58 -11.88
C GLU A 132 -3.17 -17.13 -12.38
N GLU A 133 -3.21 -16.14 -11.48
CA GLU A 133 -3.13 -14.74 -11.87
C GLU A 133 -1.76 -14.38 -12.46
N PRO A 134 -1.73 -13.46 -13.45
CA PRO A 134 -0.47 -12.94 -13.98
C PRO A 134 0.41 -12.36 -12.87
N GLY A 135 1.66 -12.81 -12.82
CA GLY A 135 2.63 -12.39 -11.81
C GLY A 135 2.74 -13.34 -10.61
N ALA A 136 1.82 -14.29 -10.42
CA ALA A 136 1.83 -15.17 -9.24
C ALA A 136 3.10 -16.02 -9.15
N ALA A 137 3.51 -16.66 -10.25
CA ALA A 137 4.73 -17.45 -10.29
C ALA A 137 5.98 -16.60 -10.01
N GLN A 138 6.07 -15.41 -10.59
CA GLN A 138 7.22 -14.52 -10.37
C GLN A 138 7.26 -13.96 -8.94
N ALA A 139 6.11 -13.61 -8.37
CA ALA A 139 6.01 -13.17 -6.98
C ALA A 139 6.42 -14.30 -6.04
N LEU A 140 5.97 -15.54 -6.31
CA LEU A 140 6.33 -16.72 -5.53
C LEU A 140 7.84 -16.96 -5.55
N ASP A 141 8.45 -17.01 -6.74
CA ASP A 141 9.89 -17.21 -6.90
C ASP A 141 10.69 -16.13 -6.13
N TYR A 142 10.24 -14.88 -6.21
CA TYR A 142 10.89 -13.75 -5.53
C TYR A 142 10.79 -13.83 -4.00
N ILE A 143 9.62 -14.17 -3.46
CA ILE A 143 9.41 -14.35 -2.02
C ILE A 143 10.22 -15.55 -1.53
N GLN A 144 10.21 -16.68 -2.25
CA GLN A 144 10.99 -17.86 -1.88
C GLN A 144 12.50 -17.60 -1.88
N ALA A 145 13.01 -16.87 -2.88
CA ALA A 145 14.41 -16.45 -2.91
C ALA A 145 14.75 -15.52 -1.72
N SER A 146 13.84 -14.61 -1.36
CA SER A 146 14.00 -13.72 -0.21
C SER A 146 13.96 -14.46 1.13
N LEU A 147 13.18 -15.53 1.21
CA LEU A 147 13.13 -16.41 2.38
C LEU A 147 14.48 -17.11 2.60
N GLN A 148 15.13 -17.56 1.52
CA GLN A 148 16.46 -18.21 1.57
C GLN A 148 17.58 -17.27 2.02
N THR A 149 17.46 -15.96 1.79
CA THR A 149 18.44 -14.96 2.22
C THR A 149 18.16 -14.41 3.62
N GLY A 150 17.09 -14.86 4.28
CA GLY A 150 16.73 -14.43 5.63
C GLY A 150 16.02 -13.07 5.68
N ALA A 151 15.46 -12.59 4.57
CA ALA A 151 14.77 -11.29 4.51
C ALA A 151 13.63 -11.13 5.53
N PHE A 152 13.03 -12.25 5.96
CA PHE A 152 11.91 -12.30 6.89
C PHE A 152 12.32 -12.66 8.33
N ALA A 153 13.62 -12.76 8.63
CA ALA A 153 14.10 -13.17 9.96
C ALA A 153 13.69 -12.20 11.09
N ASP A 154 13.55 -10.90 10.77
CA ASP A 154 13.12 -9.86 11.70
C ASP A 154 11.96 -9.01 11.13
N LEU A 155 10.86 -9.67 10.76
CA LEU A 155 9.65 -8.99 10.29
C LEU A 155 9.11 -7.99 11.33
N LYS A 156 9.23 -8.33 12.62
CA LYS A 156 8.76 -7.46 13.70
C LYS A 156 9.58 -6.17 13.77
N GLY A 157 10.90 -6.25 13.80
CA GLY A 157 11.76 -5.07 13.83
C GLY A 157 11.62 -4.23 12.56
N TRP A 158 11.48 -4.87 11.40
CA TRP A 158 11.17 -4.17 10.15
C TRP A 158 9.85 -3.40 10.25
N HIS A 159 8.78 -4.04 10.74
CA HIS A 159 7.47 -3.42 10.90
C HIS A 159 7.52 -2.22 11.87
N GLU A 160 8.12 -2.40 13.05
CA GLU A 160 8.28 -1.33 14.04
C GLU A 160 9.08 -0.15 13.47
N GLY A 161 10.14 -0.44 12.71
CA GLY A 161 10.93 0.58 12.00
C GLY A 161 10.11 1.35 10.97
N ARG A 162 9.28 0.66 10.18
CA ARG A 162 8.39 1.30 9.18
C ARG A 162 7.30 2.14 9.85
N VAL A 163 6.67 1.65 10.91
CA VAL A 163 5.71 2.43 11.70
C VAL A 163 6.38 3.69 12.25
N SER A 164 7.56 3.57 12.87
CA SER A 164 8.27 4.75 13.39
C SER A 164 8.63 5.75 12.29
N TYR A 165 9.08 5.27 11.13
CA TYR A 165 9.44 6.13 9.99
C TYR A 165 8.28 7.02 9.55
N TYR A 166 7.08 6.45 9.38
CA TYR A 166 5.90 7.21 8.96
C TYR A 166 5.29 8.09 10.05
N ALA A 167 5.65 7.89 11.32
CA ALA A 167 5.24 8.79 12.39
C ALA A 167 5.92 10.18 12.29
N ASP A 168 7.10 10.23 11.66
CA ASP A 168 7.94 11.43 11.57
C ASP A 168 7.76 12.22 10.25
N LEU A 169 6.86 11.78 9.35
CA LEU A 169 6.54 12.37 8.04
C LEU A 169 5.31 13.31 8.05
#